data_AF-A0A4C1YC00-F1
#
_entry.id   AF-A0A4C1YC00-F1
#
_cell.length_a   1.000
_cell.length_b   1.000
_cell.length_c   1.000
_cell.angle_alpha   90.00
_cell.angle_beta   90.00
_cell.angle_gamma   90.00
#
_symmetry.space_group_name_H-M   'P 1'
#
loop_
_entity.id
_entity.type
_entity.pdbx_description
1 polymer ?
#
loop_
_entity_poly.entity_id
_entity_poly.type
_entity_poly.pdbx_seq_one_letter_code
_entity_poly.pdbx_strand_id
1 'polypeptide(L)'
;MRGTKGLRAAFDPLKDLIRPKRHFEKPIKKYCMSYSRNQVSEQAEWRRSSNSEAANINAFDDVLSRPAEEFMNDETVEHLWAAKAMEHSDIYFNVLCSVDTRWLRITPHDDLIYMHFRQDFPDLEVGYIKEDEIKSSPNKVKWRSFCEKFKNIIEDYSFGTLLRADTKGDYSEQNTILVPRVQFYAIEIARNREGLNNEVKKKFKCASKANLESQNQQTEIAA
;
A
#
# COMPACT_ATOMS: atom_id res chain seq x y z
N MET A 1 -14.97 14.60 48.43
CA MET A 1 -15.30 15.32 47.18
C MET A 1 -14.01 15.49 46.39
N ARG A 2 -13.84 14.72 45.30
CA ARG A 2 -13.77 15.19 43.89
C ARG A 2 -12.74 16.32 43.68
N GLY A 3 -11.75 16.23 42.81
CA GLY A 3 -11.39 15.24 41.80
C GLY A 3 -10.12 15.72 41.08
N THR A 4 -9.23 14.80 40.77
CA THR A 4 -8.00 15.05 40.02
C THR A 4 -8.38 15.36 38.56
N LYS A 5 -8.06 16.56 38.08
CA LYS A 5 -8.25 16.95 36.67
C LYS A 5 -7.22 16.18 35.84
N GLY A 6 -7.72 15.24 35.03
CA GLY A 6 -6.92 14.44 34.11
C GLY A 6 -6.13 15.32 33.15
N LEU A 7 -4.87 14.92 32.91
CA LEU A 7 -4.08 15.39 31.79
C LEU A 7 -4.87 15.11 30.51
N ARG A 8 -5.31 16.17 29.82
CA ARG A 8 -5.81 16.05 28.45
C ARG A 8 -4.63 15.57 27.61
N ALA A 9 -4.74 14.36 27.08
CA ALA A 9 -3.81 13.84 26.11
C ALA A 9 -3.74 14.82 24.94
N ALA A 10 -2.53 15.29 24.63
CA ALA A 10 -2.28 16.17 23.50
C ALA A 10 -2.77 15.50 22.21
N PHE A 11 -3.43 16.30 21.38
CA PHE A 11 -3.81 15.97 20.01
C PHE A 11 -2.53 15.55 19.26
N ASP A 12 -2.48 14.31 18.75
CA ASP A 12 -1.30 13.70 18.12
C ASP A 12 -1.61 13.46 16.64
N PRO A 13 -1.24 14.41 15.74
CA PRO A 13 -1.67 14.40 14.35
C PRO A 13 -1.19 13.20 13.53
N LEU A 14 -0.24 12.37 14.02
CA LEU A 14 0.13 11.14 13.32
C LEU A 14 -0.90 10.03 13.48
N LYS A 15 -1.55 9.96 14.64
CA LYS A 15 -2.55 8.93 14.89
C LYS A 15 -3.75 9.08 13.97
N ASP A 16 -3.94 10.29 13.43
CA ASP A 16 -5.02 10.64 12.52
C ASP A 16 -4.55 10.76 11.05
N LEU A 17 -3.23 10.87 10.79
CA LEU A 17 -2.63 10.92 9.44
C LEU A 17 -2.41 9.53 8.83
N ILE A 18 -2.20 8.51 9.67
CA ILE A 18 -2.37 7.11 9.27
C ILE A 18 -3.80 6.77 9.64
N ARG A 19 -4.73 6.92 8.70
CA ARG A 19 -5.99 6.21 8.83
C ARG A 19 -5.71 4.75 8.47
N PRO A 20 -5.27 3.93 9.44
CA PRO A 20 -6.06 3.71 10.62
C PRO A 20 -5.26 3.56 11.94
N LYS A 21 -5.92 3.83 13.09
CA LYS A 21 -5.33 3.73 14.44
C LYS A 21 -4.62 2.37 14.63
N ARG A 22 -3.60 2.28 15.48
CA ARG A 22 -2.78 1.06 15.75
C ARG A 22 -3.56 -0.26 16.02
N HIS A 23 -4.87 -0.23 16.21
CA HIS A 23 -5.76 -1.39 16.24
C HIS A 23 -6.11 -1.99 14.86
N PHE A 24 -5.80 -1.30 13.76
CA PHE A 24 -6.31 -1.59 12.41
C PHE A 24 -5.29 -2.11 11.39
N GLU A 25 -3.98 -2.02 11.68
CA GLU A 25 -2.95 -2.63 10.82
C GLU A 25 -3.09 -4.16 10.73
N LYS A 26 -3.54 -4.80 11.82
CA LYS A 26 -3.77 -6.25 11.87
C LYS A 26 -5.02 -6.68 11.10
N PRO A 27 -6.19 -6.02 11.24
CA PRO A 27 -7.35 -6.24 10.37
C PRO A 27 -7.04 -6.06 8.89
N ILE A 28 -6.40 -4.98 8.46
CA ILE A 28 -6.13 -4.73 7.04
C ILE A 28 -5.19 -5.80 6.48
N LYS A 29 -4.05 -6.09 7.13
CA LYS A 29 -3.18 -7.20 6.70
C LYS A 29 -3.94 -8.53 6.65
N LYS A 30 -4.69 -8.87 7.71
CA LYS A 30 -5.43 -10.13 7.77
C LYS A 30 -6.51 -10.20 6.68
N TYR A 31 -7.16 -9.08 6.38
CA TYR A 31 -8.24 -8.98 5.39
C TYR A 31 -7.73 -9.03 3.96
N CYS A 32 -6.69 -8.23 3.65
CA CYS A 32 -5.90 -8.31 2.43
C CYS A 32 -5.47 -9.76 2.12
N MET A 33 -5.00 -10.48 3.14
CA MET A 33 -4.51 -11.85 2.99
C MET A 33 -5.61 -12.93 3.03
N SER A 34 -6.79 -12.66 3.60
CA SER A 34 -7.97 -13.54 3.45
C SER A 34 -8.60 -13.39 2.07
N TYR A 35 -8.56 -12.19 1.49
CA TYR A 35 -9.05 -11.92 0.13
C TYR A 35 -8.25 -12.68 -0.94
N SER A 36 -6.92 -12.77 -0.78
CA SER A 36 -6.05 -13.61 -1.63
C SER A 36 -6.36 -15.12 -1.51
N ARG A 37 -6.86 -15.58 -0.35
CA ARG A 37 -7.19 -17.00 -0.10
C ARG A 37 -8.56 -17.43 -0.68
N ASN A 38 -9.47 -16.49 -0.92
CA ASN A 38 -10.83 -16.74 -1.41
C ASN A 38 -11.03 -16.46 -2.92
N GLN A 39 -9.95 -16.37 -3.71
CA GLN A 39 -9.98 -15.94 -5.11
C GLN A 39 -10.92 -16.74 -6.05
N VAL A 40 -11.31 -17.97 -5.71
CA VAL A 40 -12.00 -18.86 -6.67
C VAL A 40 -13.53 -18.80 -6.57
N SER A 41 -14.11 -18.54 -5.40
CA SER A 41 -15.57 -18.63 -5.21
C SER A 41 -16.29 -17.28 -5.32
N GLU A 42 -15.75 -16.19 -4.78
CA GLU A 42 -16.44 -14.88 -4.76
C GLU A 42 -16.21 -14.06 -6.05
N GLN A 43 -15.10 -14.29 -6.77
CA GLN A 43 -14.83 -13.60 -8.04
C GLN A 43 -15.74 -14.07 -9.19
N ALA A 44 -16.32 -15.27 -9.12
CA ALA A 44 -17.21 -15.80 -10.15
C ALA A 44 -18.62 -15.17 -10.11
N GLU A 45 -19.07 -14.73 -8.93
CA GLU A 45 -20.37 -14.07 -8.75
C GLU A 45 -20.29 -12.57 -9.06
N TRP A 46 -19.16 -11.92 -8.77
CA TRP A 46 -18.92 -10.52 -9.09
C TRP A 46 -18.69 -10.27 -10.60
N ARG A 47 -18.02 -11.18 -11.32
CA ARG A 47 -17.80 -11.08 -12.78
C ARG A 47 -19.08 -11.15 -13.64
N ARG A 48 -20.19 -11.68 -13.12
CA ARG A 48 -21.48 -11.70 -13.84
C ARG A 48 -22.18 -10.33 -13.86
N SER A 49 -21.71 -9.36 -13.05
CA SER A 49 -22.30 -8.03 -12.90
C SER A 49 -21.53 -6.91 -13.63
N SER A 50 -20.76 -7.26 -14.69
CA SER A 50 -19.87 -6.34 -15.44
C SER A 50 -20.56 -5.27 -16.30
N ASN A 51 -21.86 -5.00 -16.10
CA ASN A 51 -22.52 -3.81 -16.68
C ASN A 51 -22.67 -2.65 -15.67
N SER A 52 -22.20 -2.80 -14.43
CA SER A 52 -22.31 -1.78 -13.35
C SER A 52 -20.97 -1.15 -12.90
N GLU A 53 -19.83 -1.59 -13.45
CA GLU A 53 -18.48 -1.27 -12.95
C GLU A 53 -18.12 0.22 -13.02
N ALA A 54 -18.46 0.94 -14.08
CA ALA A 54 -18.13 2.37 -14.17
C ALA A 54 -18.91 3.24 -13.16
N ALA A 55 -20.14 2.85 -12.79
CA ALA A 55 -20.93 3.57 -11.81
C ALA A 55 -20.45 3.31 -10.36
N ASN A 56 -20.06 2.06 -10.07
CA ASN A 56 -19.55 1.68 -8.75
C ASN A 56 -18.15 2.25 -8.48
N ILE A 57 -17.23 2.24 -9.45
CA ILE A 57 -15.88 2.85 -9.27
C ILE A 57 -15.98 4.34 -8.92
N ASN A 58 -16.86 5.08 -9.61
CA ASN A 58 -17.09 6.50 -9.31
C ASN A 58 -17.68 6.72 -7.91
N ALA A 59 -18.58 5.83 -7.45
CA ALA A 59 -19.12 5.90 -6.10
C ALA A 59 -18.07 5.56 -5.03
N PHE A 60 -17.13 4.66 -5.32
CA PHE A 60 -16.04 4.33 -4.41
C PHE A 60 -15.04 5.47 -4.27
N ASP A 61 -14.62 6.10 -5.38
CA ASP A 61 -13.72 7.25 -5.32
C ASP A 61 -14.38 8.47 -4.67
N ASP A 62 -15.69 8.66 -4.84
CA ASP A 62 -16.47 9.67 -4.13
C ASP A 62 -16.44 9.44 -2.60
N VAL A 63 -16.66 8.19 -2.16
CA VAL A 63 -16.61 7.86 -0.72
C VAL A 63 -15.21 8.07 -0.13
N LEU A 64 -14.15 7.73 -0.87
CA LEU A 64 -12.77 7.82 -0.38
C LEU A 64 -12.19 9.24 -0.43
N SER A 65 -12.75 10.13 -1.25
CA SER A 65 -12.33 11.53 -1.36
C SER A 65 -12.99 12.46 -0.33
N ARG A 66 -14.06 11.99 0.34
CA ARG A 66 -14.80 12.76 1.34
C ARG A 66 -14.01 12.99 2.64
N PRO A 67 -14.29 14.09 3.37
CA PRO A 67 -13.63 14.43 4.61
C PRO A 67 -13.71 13.28 5.58
N ALA A 68 -12.56 13.01 6.13
CA ALA A 68 -12.33 11.80 6.84
C ALA A 68 -13.12 11.85 8.19
N GLU A 69 -13.39 13.04 8.74
CA GLU A 69 -14.24 13.26 9.91
C GLU A 69 -15.68 12.72 9.77
N GLU A 70 -16.17 12.53 8.53
CA GLU A 70 -17.52 12.02 8.24
C GLU A 70 -17.65 10.51 8.49
N PHE A 71 -16.54 9.79 8.38
CA PHE A 71 -16.51 8.34 8.57
C PHE A 71 -15.95 8.02 9.95
N MET A 72 -16.85 7.98 10.94
CA MET A 72 -16.51 7.49 12.27
C MET A 72 -16.25 5.98 12.22
N ASN A 73 -15.00 5.57 11.98
CA ASN A 73 -14.55 4.18 12.19
C ASN A 73 -15.48 3.14 11.50
N ASP A 74 -15.94 3.46 10.29
CA ASP A 74 -16.87 2.63 9.53
C ASP A 74 -16.11 1.46 8.93
N GLU A 75 -16.50 0.24 9.32
CA GLU A 75 -15.94 -1.01 8.83
C GLU A 75 -15.98 -1.08 7.29
N THR A 76 -17.00 -0.51 6.66
CA THR A 76 -17.13 -0.45 5.20
C THR A 76 -15.99 0.35 4.56
N VAL A 77 -15.64 1.50 5.14
CA VAL A 77 -14.56 2.35 4.61
C VAL A 77 -13.20 1.66 4.75
N GLU A 78 -13.00 0.92 5.84
CA GLU A 78 -11.78 0.15 6.05
C GLU A 78 -11.63 -1.00 5.05
N HIS A 79 -12.74 -1.68 4.74
CA HIS A 79 -12.79 -2.69 3.69
C HIS A 79 -12.42 -2.11 2.32
N LEU A 80 -12.95 -0.92 2.00
CA LEU A 80 -12.65 -0.23 0.74
C LEU A 80 -11.19 0.19 0.64
N TRP A 81 -10.61 0.69 1.73
CA TRP A 81 -9.17 0.98 1.76
C TRP A 81 -8.33 -0.27 1.61
N ALA A 82 -8.68 -1.37 2.27
CA ALA A 82 -7.96 -2.63 2.13
C ALA A 82 -8.02 -3.14 0.68
N ALA A 83 -9.20 -3.10 0.05
CA ALA A 83 -9.39 -3.50 -1.35
C ALA A 83 -8.55 -2.63 -2.30
N LYS A 84 -8.61 -1.30 -2.17
CA LYS A 84 -7.84 -0.37 -3.03
C LYS A 84 -6.33 -0.48 -2.81
N ALA A 85 -5.88 -0.75 -1.59
CA ALA A 85 -4.46 -0.97 -1.28
C ALA A 85 -3.95 -2.30 -1.88
N MET A 86 -4.79 -3.35 -1.88
CA MET A 86 -4.48 -4.63 -2.54
C MET A 86 -4.42 -4.50 -4.06
N GLU A 87 -5.41 -3.86 -4.66
CA GLU A 87 -5.44 -3.63 -6.10
C GLU A 87 -4.19 -2.85 -6.55
N HIS A 88 -3.84 -1.79 -5.80
CA HIS A 88 -2.60 -1.05 -6.05
C HIS A 88 -1.36 -1.95 -5.97
N SER A 89 -1.24 -2.84 -4.98
CA SER A 89 -0.10 -3.77 -4.90
C SER A 89 -0.06 -4.77 -6.04
N ASP A 90 -1.20 -5.30 -6.48
CA ASP A 90 -1.27 -6.28 -7.56
C ASP A 90 -0.88 -5.65 -8.90
N ILE A 91 -1.44 -4.46 -9.19
CA ILE A 91 -1.08 -3.67 -10.39
C ILE A 91 0.41 -3.35 -10.37
N TYR A 92 0.91 -2.83 -9.24
CA TYR A 92 2.32 -2.45 -9.13
C TYR A 92 3.25 -3.66 -9.27
N PHE A 93 2.92 -4.79 -8.65
CA PHE A 93 3.73 -6.01 -8.75
C PHE A 93 3.77 -6.56 -10.17
N ASN A 94 2.65 -6.49 -10.91
CA ASN A 94 2.61 -6.84 -12.33
C ASN A 94 3.50 -5.92 -13.18
N VAL A 95 3.53 -4.61 -12.88
CA VAL A 95 4.46 -3.68 -13.53
C VAL A 95 5.90 -4.11 -13.26
N LEU A 96 6.28 -4.38 -11.99
CA LEU A 96 7.62 -4.84 -11.62
C LEU A 96 8.05 -6.12 -12.36
N CYS A 97 7.12 -7.02 -12.63
CA CYS A 97 7.39 -8.26 -13.35
C CYS A 97 7.49 -8.09 -14.87
N SER A 98 7.01 -6.99 -15.43
CA SER A 98 6.87 -6.81 -16.88
C SER A 98 7.89 -5.86 -17.50
N VAL A 99 8.38 -4.87 -16.75
CA VAL A 99 9.20 -3.77 -17.30
C VAL A 99 10.59 -3.73 -16.68
N ASP A 100 11.53 -3.05 -17.37
CA ASP A 100 12.81 -2.67 -16.73
C ASP A 100 12.57 -1.49 -15.79
N THR A 101 12.70 -1.76 -14.49
CA THR A 101 12.33 -0.82 -13.43
C THR A 101 13.26 0.38 -13.32
N ARG A 102 14.46 0.34 -13.92
CA ARG A 102 15.40 1.48 -13.91
C ARG A 102 14.85 2.71 -14.65
N TRP A 103 13.99 2.48 -15.63
CA TRP A 103 13.37 3.53 -16.44
C TRP A 103 11.92 3.80 -16.03
N LEU A 104 11.41 3.08 -15.03
CA LEU A 104 10.04 3.22 -14.56
C LEU A 104 9.90 4.53 -13.78
N ARG A 105 9.04 5.41 -14.28
CA ARG A 105 8.57 6.60 -13.56
C ARG A 105 7.27 6.26 -12.86
N ILE A 106 7.26 6.33 -11.54
CA ILE A 106 6.07 6.06 -10.73
C ILE A 106 5.20 7.32 -10.65
N THR A 107 5.83 8.48 -10.50
CA THR A 107 5.17 9.78 -10.45
C THR A 107 5.90 10.80 -11.34
N PRO A 108 5.22 11.91 -11.71
CA PRO A 108 5.89 13.05 -12.33
C PRO A 108 7.01 13.64 -11.46
N HIS A 109 6.92 13.48 -10.13
CA HIS A 109 7.80 14.12 -9.14
C HIS A 109 8.88 13.20 -8.56
N ASP A 110 9.21 12.07 -9.22
CA ASP A 110 10.13 11.08 -8.66
C ASP A 110 11.51 11.65 -8.27
N ASP A 111 12.04 12.59 -9.06
CA ASP A 111 13.34 13.21 -8.78
C ASP A 111 13.30 14.03 -7.50
N LEU A 112 12.22 14.78 -7.28
CA LEU A 112 12.01 15.58 -6.09
C LEU A 112 11.85 14.69 -4.85
N ILE A 113 11.06 13.63 -4.97
CA ILE A 113 10.83 12.66 -3.89
C ILE A 113 12.16 11.97 -3.53
N TYR A 114 12.90 11.47 -4.52
CA TYR A 114 14.17 10.77 -4.29
C TYR A 114 15.23 11.68 -3.66
N MET A 115 15.33 12.92 -4.14
CA MET A 115 16.26 13.90 -3.57
C MET A 115 15.98 14.14 -2.08
N HIS A 116 14.74 14.46 -1.70
CA HIS A 116 14.40 14.66 -0.30
C HIS A 116 14.52 13.38 0.52
N PHE A 117 14.21 12.23 -0.07
CA PHE A 117 14.33 10.94 0.60
C PHE A 117 15.79 10.67 0.97
N ARG A 118 16.74 10.84 0.05
CA ARG A 118 18.17 10.63 0.34
C ARG A 118 18.80 11.75 1.17
N GLN A 119 18.24 12.95 1.18
CA GLN A 119 18.62 14.01 2.13
C GLN A 119 18.22 13.66 3.57
N ASP A 120 16.97 13.22 3.76
CA ASP A 120 16.47 12.91 5.10
C ASP A 120 16.99 11.54 5.57
N PHE A 121 17.07 10.55 4.68
CA PHE A 121 17.43 9.15 4.98
C PHE A 121 18.61 8.68 4.11
N PRO A 122 19.82 9.25 4.27
CA PRO A 122 20.97 8.91 3.44
C PRO A 122 21.35 7.43 3.59
N ASP A 123 21.40 6.92 4.82
CA ASP A 123 21.92 5.60 5.15
C ASP A 123 20.84 4.51 5.21
N LEU A 124 19.58 4.82 4.84
CA LEU A 124 18.52 3.84 4.88
C LEU A 124 18.70 2.81 3.75
N GLU A 125 18.88 1.55 4.15
CA GLU A 125 18.91 0.42 3.24
C GLU A 125 17.49 0.12 2.74
N VAL A 126 17.28 0.16 1.42
CA VAL A 126 15.96 -0.05 0.82
C VAL A 126 15.72 -1.46 0.32
N GLY A 127 16.74 -2.33 0.33
CA GLY A 127 16.63 -3.74 -0.09
C GLY A 127 15.75 -4.56 0.84
N TYR A 128 15.92 -4.37 2.15
CA TYR A 128 15.10 -4.97 3.20
C TYR A 128 14.73 -3.92 4.26
N ILE A 129 13.44 -3.60 4.34
CA ILE A 129 12.89 -2.65 5.31
C ILE A 129 12.36 -3.43 6.51
N LYS A 130 12.98 -3.19 7.67
CA LYS A 130 12.46 -3.70 8.95
C LYS A 130 11.27 -2.86 9.37
N GLU A 131 10.26 -3.50 9.94
CA GLU A 131 9.06 -2.82 10.43
C GLU A 131 9.37 -1.73 11.46
N ASP A 132 10.39 -1.95 12.31
CA ASP A 132 10.86 -0.97 13.30
C ASP A 132 11.49 0.28 12.68
N GLU A 133 12.06 0.20 11.47
CA GLU A 133 12.62 1.38 10.78
C GLU A 133 11.52 2.38 10.39
N ILE A 134 10.29 1.91 10.23
CA ILE A 134 9.14 2.76 9.96
C ILE A 134 8.40 3.08 11.26
N LYS A 135 8.25 2.09 12.16
CA LYS A 135 7.35 2.17 13.32
C LYS A 135 8.01 2.65 14.60
N SER A 136 9.34 2.77 14.69
CA SER A 136 9.98 3.31 15.88
C SER A 136 9.53 4.75 16.15
N SER A 137 9.46 5.13 17.43
CA SER A 137 9.07 6.49 17.84
C SER A 137 9.89 7.60 17.15
N PRO A 138 11.24 7.55 17.11
CA PRO A 138 12.01 8.59 16.44
C PRO A 138 11.78 8.62 14.92
N ASN A 139 11.72 7.45 14.27
CA ASN A 139 11.55 7.38 12.82
C ASN A 139 10.14 7.84 12.40
N LYS A 140 9.11 7.58 13.22
CA LYS A 140 7.75 8.10 13.00
C LYS A 140 7.69 9.62 12.90
N VAL A 141 8.48 10.33 13.70
CA VAL A 141 8.54 11.81 13.64
C VAL A 141 9.23 12.24 12.36
N LYS A 142 10.37 11.63 12.03
CA LYS A 142 11.15 11.93 10.82
C LYS A 142 10.37 11.66 9.54
N TRP A 143 9.71 10.50 9.46
CA TRP A 143 8.83 10.13 8.37
C TRP A 143 7.61 11.05 8.24
N ARG A 144 7.07 11.57 9.36
CA ARG A 144 6.01 12.58 9.29
C ARG A 144 6.51 13.86 8.63
N SER A 145 7.65 14.38 9.11
CA SER A 145 8.25 15.58 8.54
C SER A 145 8.54 15.40 7.05
N PHE A 146 8.95 14.20 6.63
CA PHE A 146 9.11 13.85 5.22
C PHE A 146 7.76 13.90 4.45
N CYS A 147 6.72 13.20 4.92
CA CYS A 147 5.43 13.15 4.24
C CYS A 147 4.79 14.54 4.08
N GLU A 148 4.87 15.41 5.10
CA GLU A 148 4.28 16.75 5.05
C GLU A 148 4.89 17.65 3.97
N LYS A 149 6.14 17.40 3.54
CA LYS A 149 6.75 18.13 2.40
C LYS A 149 5.97 17.96 1.10
N PHE A 150 5.22 16.86 0.97
CA PHE A 150 4.53 16.48 -0.26
C PHE A 150 3.01 16.66 -0.21
N LYS A 151 2.48 17.20 0.90
CA LYS A 151 1.04 17.36 1.13
C LYS A 151 0.31 18.12 0.00
N ASN A 152 0.96 19.14 -0.56
CA ASN A 152 0.40 19.97 -1.64
C ASN A 152 0.95 19.62 -3.03
N ILE A 153 1.71 18.52 -3.14
CA ILE A 153 2.40 18.11 -4.37
C ILE A 153 1.85 16.77 -4.86
N ILE A 154 1.62 15.83 -3.94
CA ILE A 154 1.17 14.48 -4.24
C ILE A 154 -0.28 14.32 -3.80
N GLU A 155 -1.13 13.90 -4.73
CA GLU A 155 -2.52 13.56 -4.46
C GLU A 155 -2.63 12.34 -3.54
N ASP A 156 -3.53 12.45 -2.56
CA ASP A 156 -3.67 11.53 -1.42
C ASP A 156 -2.33 11.07 -0.83
N TYR A 157 -1.42 12.02 -0.57
CA TYR A 157 -0.08 11.72 -0.06
C TYR A 157 -0.05 10.78 1.15
N SER A 158 -1.09 10.83 1.99
CA SER A 158 -1.28 10.03 3.21
C SER A 158 -2.09 8.75 3.03
N PHE A 159 -2.53 8.42 1.80
CA PHE A 159 -3.32 7.22 1.53
C PHE A 159 -2.55 5.95 1.89
N GLY A 160 -3.23 4.97 2.50
CA GLY A 160 -2.62 3.70 2.91
C GLY A 160 -2.29 2.81 1.71
N THR A 161 -1.02 2.44 1.56
CA THR A 161 -0.51 1.60 0.47
C THR A 161 0.32 0.44 1.02
N LEU A 162 0.37 -0.66 0.28
CA LEU A 162 1.15 -1.84 0.65
C LEU A 162 2.55 -1.76 0.04
N LEU A 163 3.56 -1.83 0.91
CA LEU A 163 4.98 -1.87 0.55
C LEU A 163 5.56 -3.25 0.85
N ARG A 164 6.43 -3.76 -0.02
CA ARG A 164 7.18 -4.99 0.25
C ARG A 164 8.31 -4.73 1.24
N ALA A 165 8.44 -5.54 2.29
CA ALA A 165 9.54 -5.45 3.25
C ALA A 165 10.87 -5.79 2.58
N ASP A 166 10.96 -6.97 1.95
CA ASP A 166 12.07 -7.44 1.12
C ASP A 166 11.73 -7.30 -0.38
N THR A 167 12.64 -6.67 -1.11
CA THR A 167 12.61 -6.58 -2.58
C THR A 167 12.68 -7.93 -3.29
N LYS A 168 13.16 -8.99 -2.63
CA LYS A 168 13.31 -10.33 -3.20
C LYS A 168 12.04 -11.17 -3.15
N GLY A 169 11.08 -10.80 -2.31
CA GLY A 169 9.81 -11.50 -2.12
C GLY A 169 8.64 -10.84 -2.85
N ASP A 170 7.52 -11.55 -2.86
CA ASP A 170 6.21 -11.10 -3.31
C ASP A 170 5.43 -10.40 -2.17
N TYR A 171 4.20 -9.97 -2.46
CA TYR A 171 3.28 -9.46 -1.44
C TYR A 171 2.68 -10.62 -0.63
N SER A 172 3.38 -11.00 0.44
CA SER A 172 2.89 -11.95 1.45
C SER A 172 2.63 -11.27 2.79
N GLU A 173 1.93 -11.94 3.71
CA GLU A 173 1.56 -11.38 5.01
C GLU A 173 2.81 -10.95 5.82
N GLN A 174 3.87 -11.74 5.70
CA GLN A 174 5.15 -11.55 6.37
C GLN A 174 6.03 -10.53 5.63
N ASN A 175 5.87 -10.39 4.31
CA ASN A 175 6.67 -9.50 3.47
C ASN A 175 5.97 -8.17 3.12
N THR A 176 4.84 -7.84 3.74
CA THR A 176 4.10 -6.61 3.43
C THR A 176 4.10 -5.66 4.61
N ILE A 177 4.14 -4.35 4.37
CA ILE A 177 4.04 -3.30 5.38
C ILE A 177 3.05 -2.25 4.87
N LEU A 178 2.10 -1.84 5.72
CA LEU A 178 1.20 -0.75 5.40
C LEU A 178 1.91 0.59 5.62
N VAL A 179 1.98 1.43 4.59
CA VAL A 179 2.67 2.72 4.62
C VAL A 179 1.86 3.79 3.86
N PRO A 180 1.96 5.07 4.23
CA PRO A 180 1.50 6.18 3.38
C PRO A 180 2.06 6.11 1.95
N ARG A 181 1.26 6.53 0.98
CA ARG A 181 1.58 6.55 -0.46
C ARG A 181 2.92 7.24 -0.75
N VAL A 182 3.21 8.36 -0.10
CA VAL A 182 4.50 9.05 -0.29
C VAL A 182 5.69 8.25 0.24
N GLN A 183 5.53 7.47 1.32
CA GLN A 183 6.58 6.58 1.80
C GLN A 183 6.81 5.43 0.82
N PHE A 184 5.73 4.87 0.28
CA PHE A 184 5.80 3.87 -0.78
C PHE A 184 6.60 4.42 -1.98
N TYR A 185 6.26 5.61 -2.47
CA TYR A 185 7.00 6.24 -3.57
C TYR A 185 8.48 6.43 -3.25
N ALA A 186 8.80 7.01 -2.09
CA ALA A 186 10.18 7.26 -1.71
C ALA A 186 11.04 5.99 -1.73
N ILE A 187 10.53 4.91 -1.15
CA ILE A 187 11.25 3.63 -1.04
C ILE A 187 11.31 2.92 -2.40
N GLU A 188 10.20 2.85 -3.14
CA GLU A 188 10.15 2.16 -4.43
C GLU A 188 10.93 2.87 -5.53
N ILE A 189 10.92 4.22 -5.56
CA ILE A 189 11.78 4.99 -6.46
C ILE A 189 13.25 4.71 -6.17
N ALA A 190 13.64 4.66 -4.89
CA ALA A 190 15.01 4.33 -4.52
C ALA A 190 15.39 2.91 -4.96
N ARG A 191 14.53 1.92 -4.71
CA ARG A 191 14.73 0.53 -5.17
C ARG A 191 14.88 0.41 -6.68
N ASN A 192 14.12 1.19 -7.45
CA ASN A 192 14.18 1.22 -8.91
C ASN A 192 15.51 1.82 -9.40
N ARG A 193 15.94 2.95 -8.83
CA ARG A 193 17.21 3.61 -9.16
C ARG A 193 18.44 2.78 -8.79
N GLU A 194 18.37 2.05 -7.68
CA GLU A 194 19.40 1.12 -7.23
C GLU A 194 19.34 -0.24 -7.95
N GLY A 195 18.34 -0.46 -8.80
CA GLY A 195 18.19 -1.67 -9.59
C GLY A 195 17.75 -2.91 -8.81
N LEU A 196 17.38 -2.77 -7.54
CA LEU A 196 16.99 -3.88 -6.66
C LEU A 196 15.70 -4.55 -7.15
N ASN A 197 14.75 -3.74 -7.61
CA ASN A 197 13.47 -4.23 -8.12
C ASN A 197 13.58 -4.94 -9.48
N ASN A 198 14.69 -4.77 -10.20
CA ASN A 198 14.90 -5.40 -11.50
C ASN A 198 15.14 -6.91 -11.40
N GLU A 199 15.43 -7.42 -10.21
CA GLU A 199 15.59 -8.85 -9.95
C GLU A 199 14.23 -9.58 -9.82
N VAL A 200 13.14 -8.86 -9.55
CA VAL A 200 11.80 -9.43 -9.34
C VAL A 200 11.33 -10.18 -10.59
N LYS A 201 11.46 -9.58 -11.78
CA LYS A 201 11.06 -10.18 -13.07
C LYS A 201 11.77 -11.50 -13.39
N LYS A 202 12.93 -11.77 -12.78
CA LYS A 202 13.66 -13.04 -12.98
C LYS A 202 13.07 -14.17 -12.15
N LYS A 203 12.48 -13.84 -11.00
CA LYS A 203 11.94 -14.78 -10.03
C LYS A 203 10.45 -15.02 -10.21
N PHE A 204 9.72 -13.96 -10.52
CA PHE A 204 8.27 -13.98 -10.63
C PHE A 204 7.89 -13.71 -12.08
N LYS A 205 7.00 -14.56 -12.62
CA LYS A 205 6.40 -14.32 -13.92
C LYS A 205 5.21 -13.41 -13.73
N CYS A 206 5.09 -12.39 -14.58
CA CYS A 206 3.91 -11.55 -14.56
C CYS A 206 2.66 -12.41 -14.82
N ALA A 207 1.56 -12.10 -14.15
CA ALA A 207 0.26 -12.67 -14.40
C ALA A 207 -0.31 -12.14 -15.72
N SER A 208 0.32 -12.50 -16.85
CA SER A 208 -0.31 -12.31 -18.16
C SER A 208 -1.56 -13.20 -18.24
N LYS A 209 -2.59 -12.79 -19.00
CA LYS A 209 -3.80 -13.62 -19.23
C LYS A 209 -3.45 -15.08 -19.59
N ALA A 210 -2.37 -15.29 -20.36
CA ALA A 210 -1.85 -16.59 -20.71
C ALA A 210 -1.40 -17.46 -19.52
N ASN A 211 -0.87 -16.86 -18.45
CA ASN A 211 -0.44 -17.58 -17.24
C ASN A 211 -1.61 -17.96 -16.31
N LEU A 212 -2.66 -17.13 -16.22
CA LEU A 212 -3.87 -17.49 -15.46
C LEU A 212 -4.65 -18.63 -16.13
N GLU A 213 -4.75 -18.62 -17.46
CA GLU A 213 -5.41 -19.67 -18.23
C GLU A 213 -4.68 -21.02 -18.09
N SER A 214 -3.33 -20.99 -18.08
CA SER A 214 -2.50 -22.19 -17.88
C SER A 214 -2.65 -22.78 -16.47
N GLN A 215 -2.77 -21.94 -15.43
CA GLN A 215 -2.96 -22.40 -14.05
C GLN A 215 -4.37 -22.96 -13.80
N ASN A 216 -5.40 -22.37 -14.42
CA ASN A 216 -6.76 -22.90 -14.34
C ASN A 216 -6.89 -24.25 -15.05
N GLN A 217 -6.28 -24.41 -16.24
CA GLN A 217 -6.28 -25.69 -16.96
C GLN A 217 -5.53 -26.80 -16.20
N GLN A 218 -4.43 -26.48 -15.51
CA GLN A 218 -3.71 -27.47 -14.71
C GLN A 218 -4.50 -27.94 -13.48
N THR A 219 -5.37 -27.07 -12.94
CA THR A 219 -6.16 -27.35 -11.74
C THR A 219 -7.44 -28.13 -12.07
N GLU A 220 -8.03 -27.91 -13.25
CA GLU A 220 -9.19 -28.69 -13.75
C GLU A 220 -8.82 -30.11 -14.20
N ILE A 221 -7.56 -30.36 -14.62
CA ILE A 221 -7.11 -31.70 -15.02
C ILE A 221 -6.73 -32.56 -13.79
N ALA A 222 -6.50 -31.93 -12.63
CA ALA A 222 -6.09 -32.59 -11.38
C ALA A 222 -7.26 -32.83 -10.39
N ALA A 223 -8.48 -32.44 -10.73
CA ALA A 223 -9.72 -32.67 -9.98
C ALA A 223 -10.57 -33.76 -10.67
#